data_AF-W1WV46-F1
#
_entry.id   AF-W1WV46-F1
#
_cell.length_a   1.000
_cell.length_b   1.000
_cell.length_c   1.000
_cell.angle_alpha   90.00
_cell.angle_beta   90.00
_cell.angle_gamma   90.00
#
_symmetry.space_group_name_H-M   'P 1'
#
loop_
_entity.id
_entity.type
_entity.pdbx_description
1 polymer ?
#
loop_
_entity_poly.entity_id
_entity_poly.type
_entity_poly.pdbx_seq_one_letter_code
_entity_poly.pdbx_strand_id
1 'polypeptide(L)' 'MILQTGQRTDIPAFYGQWLINRVRQGFVDVRNPYNPMQITRYPINH' A
#
# COMPACT_ATOMS: atom_id res chain seq x y z
N MET A 1 4.61 -3.99 4.95
CA MET A 1 3.22 -4.00 4.45
C MET A 1 3.21 -4.62 3.07
N ILE A 2 2.77 -5.87 2.96
CA ILE A 2 2.48 -6.52 1.68
C ILE A 2 1.08 -6.03 1.28
N LEU A 3 0.93 -5.41 0.11
CA LEU A 3 -0.38 -5.01 -0.44
C LEU A 3 -1.12 -6.27 -0.96
N GLN A 4 -1.50 -7.15 -0.04
CA GLN A 4 -2.31 -8.32 -0.33
C GLN A 4 -3.79 -7.91 -0.30
N THR A 5 -4.25 -7.19 -1.32
CA THR A 5 -5.67 -6.76 -1.43
C THR A 5 -6.63 -7.94 -1.59
N GLY A 6 -6.14 -9.10 -2.03
CA GLY A 6 -6.94 -10.30 -2.27
C GLY A 6 -7.21 -11.20 -1.05
N GLN A 7 -6.46 -11.08 0.04
CA GLN A 7 -6.68 -11.90 1.26
C GLN A 7 -7.15 -11.09 2.48
N ARG A 8 -7.21 -9.75 2.35
CA ARG A 8 -7.80 -8.85 3.35
C ARG A 8 -8.79 -7.92 2.66
N THR A 9 -10.03 -8.39 2.57
CA THR A 9 -11.20 -7.69 2.02
C THR A 9 -11.48 -6.34 2.69
N ASP A 10 -10.85 -6.08 3.84
CA ASP A 10 -10.97 -4.84 4.61
C ASP A 10 -10.33 -3.61 3.94
N ILE A 11 -9.34 -3.80 3.05
CA ILE A 11 -8.64 -2.68 2.43
C ILE A 11 -9.55 -1.90 1.48
N PRO A 12 -10.22 -2.52 0.48
CA PRO A 12 -11.18 -1.78 -0.34
C PRO A 12 -12.44 -1.36 0.46
N ALA A 13 -12.88 -2.17 1.43
CA ALA A 13 -14.10 -1.88 2.19
C ALA A 13 -13.96 -0.71 3.18
N PHE A 14 -12.83 -0.59 3.89
CA PHE A 14 -12.62 0.43 4.92
C PHE A 14 -11.57 1.49 4.52
N TYR A 15 -10.70 1.18 3.55
CA TYR A 15 -9.62 2.06 3.09
C TYR A 15 -9.67 2.32 1.58
N GLY A 16 -10.84 2.18 0.94
CA GLY A 16 -11.02 2.36 -0.50
C GLY A 16 -10.50 3.71 -1.00
N GLN A 17 -10.80 4.81 -0.30
CA GLN A 17 -10.32 6.13 -0.68
C GLN A 17 -8.78 6.24 -0.63
N TRP A 18 -8.16 5.64 0.40
CA TRP A 18 -6.69 5.59 0.49
C TRP A 18 -6.11 4.78 -0.66
N LEU A 19 -6.69 3.61 -0.97
CA LEU A 19 -6.22 2.74 -2.04
C LEU A 19 -6.31 3.44 -3.41
N ILE A 20 -7.46 4.07 -3.71
CA ILE A 20 -7.65 4.83 -4.96
C ILE A 20 -6.60 5.96 -5.09
N ASN A 21 -6.30 6.66 -3.99
CA ASN A 21 -5.28 7.70 -4.01
C ASN A 21 -3.87 7.14 -4.29
N ARG A 22 -3.55 5.94 -3.79
CA ARG A 22 -2.26 5.26 -4.07
C ARG A 22 -2.17 4.74 -5.50
N VAL A 23 -3.26 4.19 -6.04
CA VAL A 23 -3.33 3.79 -7.45
C VAL A 23 -3.15 5.00 -8.37
N ARG A 24 -3.81 6.13 -8.08
CA ARG A 24 -3.62 7.39 -8.83
C ARG A 24 -2.19 7.95 -8.72
N GLN A 25 -1.54 7.81 -7.56
CA GLN A 25 -0.14 8.20 -7.39
C GLN A 25 0.83 7.23 -8.09
N GLY A 26 0.43 5.98 -8.36
CA GLY A 26 1.24 4.99 -9.06
C GLY A 26 2.31 4.30 -8.21
N PHE A 27 2.36 4.56 -6.90
CA PHE A 27 3.29 3.89 -5.98
C PHE A 27 2.76 3.88 -4.53
N VAL A 28 3.34 3.03 -3.70
CA VAL A 28 3.16 3.03 -2.24
C VAL A 28 4.50 3.00 -1.53
N ASP A 29 4.60 3.73 -0.43
CA ASP A 29 5.74 3.67 0.48
C ASP A 29 5.39 2.80 1.68
N VAL A 30 6.27 1.85 1.98
CA VAL A 30 6.07 0.87 3.04
C VAL A 30 7.25 0.93 4.00
N ARG A 31 6.96 1.15 5.28
CA ARG A 31 7.96 1.09 6.35
C ARG A 31 8.31 -0.36 6.69
N ASN A 32 9.59 -0.62 6.92
CA ASN A 32 10.04 -1.89 7.47
C ASN A 32 9.60 -1.98 8.95
N PRO A 33 8.88 -3.05 9.36
CA PRO A 33 8.43 -3.21 10.75
C PRO A 33 9.58 -3.35 11.76
N TYR A 34 10.75 -3.83 11.34
CA TYR A 34 11.91 -4.01 12.20
C TYR A 34 12.86 -2.80 12.22
N ASN A 35 12.83 -1.97 11.17
CA ASN A 35 13.60 -0.75 11.09
C ASN A 35 12.74 0.40 10.53
N PRO A 36 12.12 1.22 11.39
CA PRO A 36 11.19 2.27 10.97
C PRO A 36 11.80 3.35 10.07
N MET A 37 13.13 3.50 10.10
CA MET A 37 13.85 4.45 9.25
C MET A 37 14.00 3.95 7.82
N GLN A 38 13.85 2.64 7.60
CA GLN A 38 13.93 2.04 6.27
C GLN A 38 12.55 2.05 5.61
N ILE A 39 12.44 2.81 4.52
CA ILE A 39 11.22 2.94 3.71
C ILE A 39 11.49 2.38 2.33
N THR A 40 10.64 1.45 1.89
CA THR A 40 10.68 0.86 0.55
C THR A 40 9.53 1.39 -0.28
N ARG A 41 9.84 1.86 -1.50
CA ARG A 41 8.83 2.31 -2.48
C ARG A 41 8.51 1.17 -3.44
N TYR A 42 7.22 0.87 -3.57
CA TYR A 42 6.71 -0.12 -4.52
C TYR A 42 5.89 0.59 -5.60
N PRO A 43 6.25 0.46 -6.89
CA PRO A 43 5.40 0.93 -7.98
C PRO A 43 4.12 0.09 -8.05
N ILE A 44 2.99 0.74 -8.28
CA ILE A 44 1.67 0.12 -8.46
C ILE A 44 1.23 0.19 -9.94
N ASN A 45 1.74 1.15 -10.70
CA ASN A 45 1.41 1.34 -12.11
C ASN A 45 2.41 0.59 -13.01
N HIS A 46 1.88 -0.19 -13.95
CA HIS A 46 2.61 -0.78 -15.07
C HIS A 46 1.77 -0.74 -16.34
#